data_AF-A0A383CR59-F1
#
_entry.id   AF-A0A383CR59-F1
#
_cell.length_a   1.000
_cell.length_b   1.000
_cell.length_c   1.000
_cell.angle_alpha   90.00
_cell.angle_beta   90.00
_cell.angle_gamma   90.00
#
_symmetry.space_group_name_H-M   'P 1'
#
loop_
_entity.id
_entity.type
_entity.pdbx_description
1 polymer ?
#
loop_
_entity_poly.entity_id
_entity_poly.type
_entity_poly.pdbx_seq_one_letter_code
_entity_poly.pdbx_strand_id
1 'polypeptide(L)'
;IHRYVSLSLLNFSQLLMYLDLHPDRWPDDASLEDHPLISKLLGGIGNDEDEIEPFDISEEPYPFDTYDDIHEKYPIVLDADSSQHSAIIEVIDGQNTVIEGPPGTGKSQTIVNLIAAAINQGKSVLFVAEKQAALKVVHDRLHNINLSDFCLNLWSHRSTKTEVFSNIQKRLDKYHKYPQRGIEKPKGVYERSVEKLNNYADKINSEWKSTKYTLHQIFTTAARYKELLTHDFLEAIEN
;
A
#
# COMPACT_ATOMS: atom_id res chain seq x y z
N ILE A 1 -47.22 49.35 -7.12
CA ILE A 1 -46.54 48.42 -6.19
C ILE A 1 -46.52 47.06 -6.88
N HIS A 2 -45.39 46.70 -7.48
CA HIS A 2 -45.23 45.37 -8.08
C HIS A 2 -44.77 44.40 -7.00
N ARG A 3 -45.52 43.31 -6.82
CA ARG A 3 -45.16 42.21 -5.93
C ARG A 3 -44.35 41.21 -6.74
N TYR A 4 -43.11 40.98 -6.33
CA TYR A 4 -42.26 39.94 -6.86
C TYR A 4 -42.18 38.81 -5.84
N VAL A 5 -42.20 37.57 -6.31
CA VAL A 5 -41.90 36.39 -5.52
C VAL A 5 -40.71 35.72 -6.19
N SER A 6 -39.62 35.57 -5.46
CA SER A 6 -38.44 34.85 -5.90
C SER A 6 -38.44 33.49 -5.21
N LEU A 7 -38.55 32.44 -6.00
CA LEU A 7 -38.25 31.08 -5.55
C LEU A 7 -36.78 30.78 -5.89
N SER A 8 -36.03 30.29 -4.92
CA SER A 8 -34.68 29.79 -5.13
C SER A 8 -34.56 28.38 -4.55
N LEU A 9 -33.82 27.53 -5.26
CA LEU A 9 -33.46 26.19 -4.80
C LEU A 9 -32.11 26.30 -4.10
N LEU A 10 -32.13 26.19 -2.77
CA LEU A 10 -30.94 26.15 -1.95
C LEU A 10 -30.48 24.69 -1.78
N ASN A 11 -29.21 24.43 -2.07
CA ASN A 11 -28.61 23.11 -1.87
C ASN A 11 -28.04 23.02 -0.44
N PHE A 12 -28.81 22.41 0.47
CA PHE A 12 -28.44 22.26 1.88
C PHE A 12 -27.33 21.25 2.15
N SER A 13 -26.89 20.46 1.15
CA SER A 13 -25.79 19.49 1.35
C SER A 13 -24.47 20.16 1.73
N GLN A 14 -24.17 21.32 1.15
CA GLN A 14 -22.95 22.09 1.45
C GLN A 14 -23.01 22.76 2.83
N LEU A 15 -24.22 23.08 3.30
CA LEU A 15 -24.41 23.65 4.62
C LEU A 15 -24.01 22.68 5.73
N LEU A 16 -24.28 21.38 5.56
CA LEU A 16 -23.85 20.36 6.54
C LEU A 16 -22.32 20.28 6.63
N MET A 17 -21.62 20.26 5.49
CA MET A 17 -20.15 20.28 5.48
C MET A 17 -19.60 21.54 6.17
N TYR A 18 -20.20 22.70 5.93
CA TYR A 18 -19.81 23.93 6.62
C TYR A 18 -20.02 23.83 8.12
N LEU A 19 -21.13 23.25 8.55
CA LEU A 19 -21.41 23.07 9.96
C LEU A 19 -20.45 22.07 10.62
N ASP A 20 -19.98 21.04 9.90
CA ASP A 20 -18.98 20.09 10.40
C ASP A 20 -17.58 20.72 10.58
N LEU A 21 -17.32 21.87 9.94
CA LEU A 21 -16.12 22.68 10.14
C LEU A 21 -16.19 23.62 11.34
N HIS A 22 -17.33 23.70 12.04
CA HIS A 22 -17.41 24.51 13.26
C HIS A 22 -16.69 23.82 14.43
N PRO A 23 -15.79 24.53 15.14
CA PRO A 23 -15.06 23.96 16.29
C PRO A 23 -15.96 23.34 17.36
N ASP A 24 -17.14 23.92 17.60
CA ASP A 24 -18.13 23.41 18.56
C ASP A 24 -18.67 22.00 18.24
N ARG A 25 -18.42 21.49 17.02
CA ARG A 25 -18.86 20.15 16.58
C ARG A 25 -17.76 19.10 16.60
N TRP A 26 -16.52 19.49 16.86
CA TRP A 26 -15.42 18.55 16.89
C TRP A 26 -15.42 17.76 18.20
N PRO A 27 -14.96 16.50 18.18
CA PRO A 27 -14.74 15.74 19.42
C PRO A 27 -13.69 16.43 20.29
N ASP A 28 -13.87 16.37 21.62
CA ASP A 28 -12.95 16.97 22.59
C ASP A 28 -11.51 16.44 22.47
N ASP A 29 -11.36 15.20 21.95
CA ASP A 29 -10.08 14.50 21.76
C ASP A 29 -9.54 14.56 20.33
N ALA A 30 -10.26 15.21 19.40
CA ALA A 30 -9.92 15.23 17.98
C ALA A 30 -10.26 16.58 17.32
N SER A 31 -9.75 17.66 17.91
CA SER A 31 -9.80 19.00 17.30
C SER A 31 -9.01 19.04 15.99
N LEU A 32 -9.57 19.69 14.96
CA LEU A 32 -8.89 19.87 13.68
C LEU A 32 -7.68 20.82 13.78
N GLU A 33 -7.71 21.74 14.74
CA GLU A 33 -6.65 22.76 14.94
C GLU A 33 -5.36 22.15 15.49
N ASP A 34 -5.49 21.16 16.36
CA ASP A 34 -4.36 20.46 17.00
C ASP A 34 -3.81 19.32 16.13
N HIS A 35 -4.43 19.04 14.98
CA HIS A 35 -4.04 17.91 14.14
C HIS A 35 -2.71 18.21 13.42
N PRO A 36 -1.63 17.43 13.64
CA PRO A 36 -0.28 17.77 13.17
C PRO A 36 -0.17 18.04 11.66
N LEU A 37 -0.88 17.27 10.82
CA LEU A 37 -0.90 17.48 9.37
C LEU A 37 -1.62 18.77 8.95
N ILE A 38 -2.68 19.16 9.67
CA ILE A 38 -3.48 20.34 9.33
C ILE A 38 -2.70 21.58 9.76
N SER A 39 -2.08 21.55 10.93
CA SER A 39 -1.18 22.61 11.38
C SER A 39 0.00 22.79 10.42
N LYS A 40 0.61 21.71 9.93
CA LYS A 40 1.65 21.77 8.89
C LYS A 40 1.15 22.34 7.56
N LEU A 41 -0.04 21.94 7.11
CA LEU A 41 -0.61 22.36 5.82
C LEU A 41 -1.10 23.82 5.83
N LEU A 42 -1.72 24.27 6.92
CA LEU A 42 -2.30 25.62 7.04
C LEU A 42 -1.34 26.64 7.64
N GLY A 43 -0.47 26.22 8.57
CA GLY A 43 0.44 27.12 9.26
C GLY A 43 1.56 27.63 8.36
N GLY A 44 1.92 26.91 7.29
CA GLY A 44 3.09 27.24 6.46
C GLY A 44 4.42 27.21 7.24
N ILE A 45 4.38 26.83 8.51
CA ILE A 45 5.52 26.67 9.40
C ILE A 45 6.09 25.28 9.11
N GLY A 46 6.96 25.21 8.12
CA GLY A 46 8.17 24.45 8.34
C GLY A 46 8.92 25.22 9.43
N ASN A 47 8.93 24.71 10.65
CA ASN A 47 9.97 25.16 11.57
C ASN A 47 11.27 24.76 10.89
N ASP A 48 12.14 25.72 10.57
CA ASP A 48 13.47 25.46 10.02
C ASP A 48 14.35 24.62 11.00
N GLU A 49 13.85 24.32 12.21
CA GLU A 49 14.46 23.45 13.22
C GLU A 49 13.87 22.03 13.27
N ASP A 50 12.67 21.82 12.72
CA ASP A 50 12.25 20.48 12.34
C ASP A 50 12.82 20.31 10.93
N GLU A 51 14.09 19.88 10.85
CA GLU A 51 14.58 19.24 9.63
C GLU A 51 13.42 18.36 9.18
N ILE A 52 12.82 18.68 8.03
CA ILE A 52 12.08 17.69 7.29
C ILE A 52 13.15 16.63 7.13
N GLU A 53 13.17 15.60 8.00
CA GLU A 53 13.89 14.38 7.69
C GLU A 53 13.37 14.10 6.29
N PRO A 54 14.24 14.28 5.27
CA PRO A 54 13.81 14.27 3.89
C PRO A 54 13.01 13.01 3.79
N PHE A 55 11.72 13.15 3.44
CA PHE A 55 10.73 12.08 3.41
C PHE A 55 11.46 10.82 2.99
N ASP A 56 11.83 9.96 3.96
CA ASP A 56 13.03 9.13 3.76
C ASP A 56 12.61 8.06 2.78
N ILE A 57 12.84 8.35 1.50
CA ILE A 57 12.79 7.38 0.44
C ILE A 57 14.00 6.54 0.80
N SER A 58 13.81 5.55 1.67
CA SER A 58 14.81 4.54 1.88
C SER A 58 15.08 3.96 0.50
N GLU A 59 16.18 4.38 -0.13
CA GLU A 59 16.56 3.89 -1.47
C GLU A 59 16.74 2.37 -1.43
N GLU A 60 17.05 1.84 -0.24
CA GLU A 60 17.07 0.43 0.05
C GLU A 60 15.70 -0.05 0.55
N PRO A 61 15.12 -1.10 -0.09
CA PRO A 61 13.92 -1.73 0.42
C PRO A 61 14.15 -2.23 1.85
N TYR A 62 13.11 -2.15 2.69
CA TYR A 62 13.17 -2.76 4.02
C TYR A 62 13.59 -4.23 3.90
N PRO A 63 14.40 -4.78 4.83
CA PRO A 63 14.81 -6.18 4.81
C PRO A 63 13.64 -7.06 5.29
N PHE A 64 12.54 -7.02 4.54
CA PHE A 64 11.26 -7.58 4.92
C PHE A 64 11.34 -9.12 5.05
N ASP A 65 12.22 -9.76 4.28
CA ASP A 65 12.52 -11.19 4.33
C ASP A 65 13.21 -11.66 5.64
N THR A 66 13.56 -10.74 6.54
CA THR A 66 14.17 -11.05 7.85
C THR A 66 13.19 -10.97 9.02
N TYR A 67 11.96 -10.50 8.82
CA TYR A 67 10.95 -10.47 9.88
C TYR A 67 10.15 -11.78 9.92
N ASP A 68 10.22 -12.48 11.04
CA ASP A 68 9.51 -13.76 11.24
C ASP A 68 7.98 -13.63 11.09
N ASP A 69 7.40 -12.49 11.50
CA ASP A 69 5.95 -12.26 11.56
C ASP A 69 5.42 -11.39 10.40
N ILE A 70 6.18 -11.24 9.33
CA ILE A 70 5.85 -10.27 8.29
C ILE A 70 4.49 -10.48 7.64
N HIS A 71 4.11 -11.74 7.40
CA HIS A 71 2.81 -12.07 6.78
C HIS A 71 1.63 -11.82 7.70
N GLU A 72 1.86 -11.80 9.02
CA GLU A 72 0.83 -11.50 9.99
C GLU A 72 0.65 -10.00 10.12
N LYS A 73 1.76 -9.25 10.18
CA LYS A 73 1.73 -7.80 10.38
C LYS A 73 1.41 -7.03 9.10
N TYR A 74 1.92 -7.47 7.95
CA TYR A 74 1.83 -6.81 6.64
C TYR A 74 1.41 -7.79 5.53
N PRO A 75 0.18 -8.33 5.58
CA PRO A 75 -0.25 -9.32 4.61
C PRO A 75 -0.34 -8.74 3.19
N ILE A 76 0.19 -9.50 2.22
CA ILE A 76 0.10 -9.20 0.79
C ILE A 76 -0.99 -10.10 0.18
N VAL A 77 -1.99 -9.51 -0.47
CA VAL A 77 -3.11 -10.24 -1.08
C VAL A 77 -3.06 -10.29 -2.61
N LEU A 78 -2.26 -9.42 -3.22
CA LEU A 78 -1.94 -9.35 -4.64
C LEU A 78 -0.42 -9.18 -4.80
N ASP A 79 0.16 -9.62 -5.91
CA ASP A 79 1.61 -9.53 -6.14
C ASP A 79 2.17 -8.13 -5.79
N ALA A 80 3.35 -8.08 -5.18
CA ALA A 80 4.02 -6.83 -4.85
C ALA A 80 5.52 -6.99 -5.08
N ASP A 81 6.13 -5.99 -5.68
CA ASP A 81 7.59 -5.88 -5.67
C ASP A 81 8.09 -5.34 -4.32
N SER A 82 9.41 -5.32 -4.14
CA SER A 82 10.06 -4.88 -2.89
C SER A 82 9.74 -3.43 -2.52
N SER A 83 9.62 -2.54 -3.51
CA SER A 83 9.30 -1.14 -3.28
C SER A 83 7.85 -0.94 -2.85
N GLN A 84 6.92 -1.67 -3.48
CA GLN A 84 5.51 -1.67 -3.11
C GLN A 84 5.30 -2.27 -1.71
N HIS A 85 6.05 -3.31 -1.35
CA HIS A 85 5.97 -3.90 -0.02
C HIS A 85 6.51 -2.96 1.07
N SER A 86 7.65 -2.30 0.80
CA SER A 86 8.21 -1.28 1.70
C SER A 86 7.21 -0.15 1.97
N ALA A 87 6.55 0.37 0.93
CA ALA A 87 5.52 1.38 1.08
C ALA A 87 4.30 0.91 1.90
N ILE A 88 3.95 -0.38 1.83
CA ILE A 88 2.88 -0.95 2.68
C ILE A 88 3.33 -0.96 4.14
N ILE A 89 4.57 -1.34 4.43
CA ILE A 89 5.12 -1.39 5.79
C ILE A 89 5.05 0.00 6.44
N GLU A 90 5.58 1.02 5.77
CA GLU A 90 5.61 2.40 6.27
C GLU A 90 4.22 2.91 6.65
N VAL A 91 3.26 2.78 5.73
CA VAL A 91 1.90 3.29 5.96
C VAL A 91 1.20 2.52 7.08
N ILE A 92 1.42 1.21 7.14
CA ILE A 92 0.82 0.36 8.17
C ILE A 92 1.37 0.68 9.57
N ASP A 93 2.66 1.02 9.66
CA ASP A 93 3.31 1.50 10.89
C ASP A 93 2.93 2.96 11.24
N GLY A 94 2.08 3.59 10.45
CA GLY A 94 1.46 4.88 10.75
C GLY A 94 2.17 6.08 10.13
N GLN A 95 3.11 5.84 9.19
CA GLN A 95 3.74 6.92 8.45
C GLN A 95 2.77 7.53 7.44
N ASN A 96 2.86 8.86 7.29
CA ASN A 96 2.19 9.55 6.18
C ASN A 96 3.09 9.41 4.97
N THR A 97 2.70 8.63 3.96
CA THR A 97 3.55 8.31 2.81
C THR A 97 2.96 8.81 1.49
N VAL A 98 3.80 9.38 0.62
CA VAL A 98 3.46 9.68 -0.79
C VAL A 98 4.05 8.61 -1.69
N ILE A 99 3.20 7.92 -2.44
CA ILE A 99 3.63 6.87 -3.38
C ILE A 99 3.51 7.39 -4.81
N GLU A 100 4.64 7.64 -5.46
CA GLU A 100 4.70 7.98 -6.87
C GLU A 100 5.13 6.78 -7.71
N GLY A 101 4.57 6.64 -8.90
CA GLY A 101 5.01 5.61 -9.84
C GLY A 101 4.57 5.93 -11.27
N PRO A 102 5.33 5.49 -12.29
CA PRO A 102 4.92 5.59 -13.69
C PRO A 102 3.56 4.91 -13.98
N PRO A 103 2.86 5.26 -15.08
CA PRO A 103 1.65 4.55 -15.48
C PRO A 103 1.95 3.06 -15.70
N GLY A 104 1.10 2.18 -15.14
CA GLY A 104 1.27 0.72 -15.26
C GLY A 104 2.08 0.06 -14.13
N THR A 105 2.71 0.80 -13.22
CA THR A 105 3.52 0.24 -12.11
C THR A 105 2.73 -0.30 -10.92
N GLY A 106 1.50 -0.77 -11.14
CA GLY A 106 0.76 -1.44 -10.07
C GLY A 106 0.25 -0.54 -8.93
N LYS A 107 0.21 0.79 -9.03
CA LYS A 107 -0.32 1.67 -7.96
C LYS A 107 -1.66 1.22 -7.37
N SER A 108 -2.63 0.86 -8.22
CA SER A 108 -3.93 0.35 -7.76
C SER A 108 -3.83 -1.00 -7.04
N GLN A 109 -2.81 -1.79 -7.33
CA GLN A 109 -2.51 -3.05 -6.65
C GLN A 109 -1.89 -2.80 -5.27
N THR A 110 -0.97 -1.83 -5.17
CA THR A 110 -0.43 -1.34 -3.88
C THR A 110 -1.55 -0.83 -2.98
N ILE A 111 -2.50 -0.03 -3.50
CA ILE A 111 -3.66 0.45 -2.73
C ILE A 111 -4.50 -0.72 -2.19
N VAL A 112 -4.75 -1.75 -3.00
CA VAL A 112 -5.55 -2.91 -2.56
C VAL A 112 -4.83 -3.68 -1.45
N ASN A 113 -3.52 -3.89 -1.58
CA ASN A 113 -2.72 -4.53 -0.55
C ASN A 113 -2.73 -3.71 0.75
N LEU A 114 -2.60 -2.38 0.65
CA LEU A 114 -2.67 -1.49 1.81
C LEU A 114 -4.02 -1.57 2.54
N ILE A 115 -5.13 -1.52 1.78
CA ILE A 115 -6.48 -1.66 2.34
C ILE A 115 -6.63 -3.03 3.03
N ALA A 116 -6.15 -4.11 2.40
CA ALA A 116 -6.23 -5.44 2.97
C ALA A 116 -5.42 -5.56 4.27
N ALA A 117 -4.20 -5.01 4.31
CA ALA A 117 -3.36 -4.99 5.50
C ALA A 117 -3.99 -4.18 6.64
N ALA A 118 -4.59 -3.02 6.33
CA ALA A 118 -5.31 -2.22 7.32
C ALA A 118 -6.55 -2.95 7.88
N ILE A 119 -7.31 -3.64 7.02
CA ILE A 119 -8.45 -4.47 7.44
C ILE A 119 -7.98 -5.62 8.35
N ASN A 120 -6.84 -6.25 8.04
CA ASN A 120 -6.27 -7.31 8.87
C ASN A 120 -5.91 -6.83 10.28
N GLN A 121 -5.52 -5.55 10.41
CA GLN A 121 -5.26 -4.90 11.71
C GLN A 121 -6.53 -4.37 12.39
N GLY A 122 -7.71 -4.61 11.83
CA GLY A 122 -8.97 -4.11 12.37
C GLY A 122 -9.18 -2.60 12.21
N LYS A 123 -8.42 -1.93 11.34
CA LYS A 123 -8.53 -0.49 11.09
C LYS A 123 -9.69 -0.20 10.11
N SER A 124 -10.32 0.96 10.28
CA SER A 124 -11.25 1.52 9.29
C SER A 124 -10.51 2.36 8.25
N VAL A 125 -10.82 2.16 6.97
CA VAL A 125 -10.14 2.87 5.86
C VAL A 125 -11.13 3.72 5.08
N LEU A 126 -10.82 5.02 4.91
CA LEU A 126 -11.50 5.91 3.98
C LEU A 126 -10.65 6.08 2.72
N PHE A 127 -11.12 5.52 1.60
CA PHE A 127 -10.46 5.67 0.31
C PHE A 127 -11.15 6.75 -0.53
N VAL A 128 -10.39 7.78 -0.90
CA VAL A 128 -10.87 8.92 -1.71
C VAL A 128 -10.04 9.02 -2.99
N ALA A 129 -10.70 9.33 -4.11
CA ALA A 129 -10.03 9.58 -5.38
C ALA A 129 -10.80 10.63 -6.19
N GLU A 130 -10.08 11.37 -7.04
CA GLU A 130 -10.65 12.40 -7.91
C GLU A 130 -11.65 11.82 -8.91
N LYS A 131 -11.34 10.64 -9.47
CA LYS A 131 -12.14 10.01 -10.53
C LYS A 131 -12.80 8.74 -10.03
N GLN A 132 -14.10 8.61 -10.30
CA GLN A 132 -14.88 7.40 -10.01
C GLN A 132 -14.27 6.12 -10.63
N ALA A 133 -13.61 6.23 -11.78
CA ALA A 133 -12.91 5.11 -12.41
C ALA A 133 -11.85 4.48 -11.49
N ALA A 134 -11.10 5.30 -10.75
CA ALA A 134 -10.08 4.81 -9.81
C ALA A 134 -10.74 4.05 -8.64
N LEU A 135 -11.84 4.59 -8.09
CA LEU A 135 -12.64 3.93 -7.05
C LEU A 135 -13.13 2.56 -7.52
N LYS A 136 -13.65 2.49 -8.75
CA LYS A 136 -14.15 1.24 -9.35
C LYS A 136 -13.04 0.21 -9.55
N VAL A 137 -11.87 0.61 -10.06
CA VAL A 137 -10.74 -0.32 -10.27
C VAL A 137 -10.29 -0.96 -8.96
N VAL A 138 -10.17 -0.18 -7.88
CA VAL A 138 -9.79 -0.69 -6.56
C VAL A 138 -10.88 -1.60 -5.99
N HIS A 139 -12.15 -1.18 -6.09
CA HIS A 139 -13.28 -1.99 -5.66
C HIS A 139 -13.36 -3.34 -6.38
N ASP A 140 -13.21 -3.36 -7.70
CA ASP A 140 -13.29 -4.58 -8.51
C ASP A 140 -12.14 -5.53 -8.17
N ARG A 141 -10.94 -5.01 -7.86
CA ARG A 141 -9.82 -5.82 -7.35
C ARG A 141 -10.11 -6.42 -5.98
N LEU A 142 -10.64 -5.63 -5.03
CA LEU A 142 -11.08 -6.12 -3.72
C LEU A 142 -12.19 -7.18 -3.86
N HIS A 143 -13.10 -7.01 -4.82
CA HIS A 143 -14.14 -7.99 -5.14
C HIS A 143 -13.55 -9.31 -5.62
N ASN A 144 -12.57 -9.28 -6.51
CA ASN A 144 -11.93 -10.49 -7.06
C ASN A 144 -11.22 -11.33 -5.98
N ILE A 145 -10.77 -10.70 -4.89
CA ILE A 145 -10.18 -11.38 -3.72
C ILE A 145 -11.17 -11.60 -2.57
N ASN A 146 -12.48 -11.42 -2.82
CA ASN A 146 -13.57 -11.58 -1.84
C ASN A 146 -13.52 -10.62 -0.62
N LEU A 147 -12.82 -9.49 -0.73
CA LEU A 147 -12.79 -8.44 0.29
C LEU A 147 -13.85 -7.35 0.07
N SER A 148 -14.61 -7.39 -1.03
CA SER A 148 -15.70 -6.41 -1.27
C SER A 148 -16.80 -6.43 -0.20
N ASP A 149 -16.94 -7.54 0.52
CA ASP A 149 -17.89 -7.63 1.64
C ASP A 149 -17.58 -6.61 2.75
N PHE A 150 -16.32 -6.17 2.88
CA PHE A 150 -15.89 -5.17 3.86
C PHE A 150 -15.99 -3.71 3.32
N CYS A 151 -16.35 -3.51 2.06
CA CYS A 151 -16.31 -2.20 1.41
C CYS A 151 -17.68 -1.49 1.44
N LEU A 152 -17.78 -0.27 1.94
CA LEU A 152 -19.00 0.55 1.79
C LEU A 152 -18.82 1.56 0.64
N ASN A 153 -19.51 1.34 -0.48
CA ASN A 153 -19.42 2.22 -1.64
C ASN A 153 -20.39 3.41 -1.50
N LEU A 154 -19.87 4.63 -1.53
CA LEU A 154 -20.65 5.87 -1.36
C LEU A 154 -20.71 6.77 -2.62
N TRP A 155 -20.01 6.41 -3.69
CA TRP A 155 -19.89 7.27 -4.89
C TRP A 155 -20.99 7.07 -5.94
N SER A 156 -21.94 6.14 -5.75
CA SER A 156 -23.08 6.09 -6.67
C SER A 156 -23.99 7.27 -6.36
N HIS A 157 -24.11 8.20 -7.30
CA HIS A 157 -24.99 9.38 -7.24
C HIS A 157 -26.49 9.03 -7.01
N ARG A 158 -26.79 7.74 -6.95
CA ARG A 158 -28.11 7.13 -6.82
C ARG A 158 -28.06 5.83 -6.01
N SER A 159 -27.09 5.63 -5.11
CA SER A 159 -27.24 4.60 -4.06
C SER A 159 -28.48 4.96 -3.28
N THR A 160 -29.58 4.35 -3.66
CA THR A 160 -30.83 4.48 -2.93
C THR A 160 -30.52 4.04 -1.51
N LYS A 161 -31.05 4.76 -0.52
CA LYS A 161 -30.99 4.40 0.89
C LYS A 161 -31.17 2.88 1.10
N THR A 162 -32.07 2.29 0.31
CA THR A 162 -32.34 0.86 0.17
C THR A 162 -31.11 -0.01 -0.15
N GLU A 163 -30.27 0.38 -1.10
CA GLU A 163 -29.07 -0.37 -1.50
C GLU A 163 -28.03 -0.40 -0.37
N VAL A 164 -27.83 0.73 0.31
CA VAL A 164 -26.95 0.82 1.48
C VAL A 164 -27.43 -0.13 2.58
N PHE A 165 -28.73 -0.07 2.93
CA PHE A 165 -29.32 -0.98 3.92
C PHE A 165 -29.22 -2.44 3.49
N SER A 166 -29.47 -2.75 2.22
CA SER A 166 -29.34 -4.12 1.70
C SER A 166 -27.90 -4.63 1.83
N ASN A 167 -26.91 -3.80 1.54
CA ASN A 167 -25.49 -4.17 1.69
C ASN A 167 -25.10 -4.40 3.15
N ILE A 168 -25.57 -3.55 4.07
CA ILE A 168 -25.35 -3.74 5.52
C ILE A 168 -26.00 -5.04 5.99
N GLN A 169 -27.25 -5.30 5.60
CA GLN A 169 -27.97 -6.53 5.98
C GLN A 169 -27.23 -7.78 5.49
N LYS A 170 -26.81 -7.81 4.21
CA LYS A 170 -26.03 -8.93 3.66
C LYS A 170 -24.74 -9.21 4.45
N ARG A 171 -24.09 -8.18 5.00
CA ARG A 171 -22.87 -8.32 5.80
C ARG A 171 -23.16 -8.87 7.18
N LEU A 172 -24.22 -8.38 7.84
CA LEU A 172 -24.66 -8.90 9.13
C LEU A 172 -25.02 -10.40 9.02
N ASP A 173 -25.70 -10.80 7.95
CA ASP A 173 -26.05 -12.21 7.69
C ASP A 173 -24.82 -13.11 7.44
N LYS A 174 -23.70 -12.53 7.01
CA LYS A 174 -22.43 -13.22 6.72
C LYS A 174 -21.46 -13.24 7.90
N TYR A 175 -21.66 -12.42 8.93
CA TYR A 175 -20.70 -12.13 10.02
C TYR A 175 -20.18 -13.38 10.80
N HIS A 176 -20.78 -14.56 10.61
CA HIS A 176 -20.36 -15.82 11.24
C HIS A 176 -20.04 -16.97 10.26
N LYS A 177 -19.94 -16.71 8.95
CA LYS A 177 -19.80 -17.76 7.92
C LYS A 177 -18.46 -17.76 7.18
N TYR A 178 -17.48 -16.98 7.62
CA TYR A 178 -16.16 -17.02 6.99
C TYR A 178 -15.46 -18.33 7.37
N PRO A 179 -15.12 -19.19 6.38
CA PRO A 179 -14.43 -20.42 6.67
C PRO A 179 -13.06 -20.09 7.25
N GLN A 180 -12.76 -20.60 8.45
CA GLN A 180 -11.38 -20.70 8.92
C GLN A 180 -10.66 -21.75 8.07
N ARG A 181 -10.26 -21.37 6.85
CA ARG A 181 -9.32 -22.18 6.08
C ARG A 181 -8.01 -22.21 6.86
N GLY A 182 -7.45 -23.40 7.06
CA GLY A 182 -6.16 -23.56 7.72
C GLY A 182 -5.05 -22.97 6.85
N ILE A 183 -4.64 -21.73 7.15
CA ILE A 183 -3.55 -21.02 6.46
C ILE A 183 -2.18 -21.49 6.96
N GLU A 184 -2.12 -22.19 8.10
CA GLU A 184 -0.88 -22.67 8.73
C GLU A 184 0.00 -23.52 7.81
N LYS A 185 -0.62 -24.44 7.03
CA LYS A 185 0.14 -25.31 6.12
C LYS A 185 0.78 -24.53 4.95
N PRO A 186 0.02 -23.72 4.19
CA PRO A 186 0.61 -22.81 3.20
C PRO A 186 1.69 -21.89 3.79
N LYS A 187 1.45 -21.31 4.97
CA LYS A 187 2.39 -20.43 5.66
C LYS A 187 3.74 -21.13 5.89
N GLY A 188 3.74 -22.32 6.48
CA GLY A 188 4.97 -23.06 6.75
C GLY A 188 5.73 -23.53 5.49
N VAL A 189 5.06 -23.73 4.35
CA VAL A 189 5.74 -24.03 3.08
C VAL A 189 6.42 -22.78 2.52
N TYR A 190 5.74 -21.64 2.65
CA TYR A 190 6.26 -20.34 2.24
C TYR A 190 7.52 -19.97 3.05
N GLU A 191 7.44 -20.03 4.39
CA GLU A 191 8.56 -19.69 5.29
C GLU A 191 9.81 -20.51 4.98
N ARG A 192 9.67 -21.83 4.77
CA ARG A 192 10.79 -22.70 4.37
C ARG A 192 11.38 -22.34 3.01
N SER A 193 10.58 -21.80 2.11
CA SER A 193 11.05 -21.39 0.78
C SER A 193 11.85 -20.09 0.87
N VAL A 194 11.36 -19.12 1.66
CA VAL A 194 12.09 -17.88 1.96
C VAL A 194 13.43 -18.20 2.63
N GLU A 195 13.42 -19.04 3.67
CA GLU A 195 14.65 -19.43 4.38
C GLU A 195 15.68 -20.07 3.44
N LYS A 196 15.24 -20.92 2.50
CA LYS A 196 16.13 -21.52 1.49
C LYS A 196 16.71 -20.50 0.53
N LEU A 197 15.91 -19.55 0.07
CA LEU A 197 16.34 -18.51 -0.88
C LEU A 197 17.31 -17.53 -0.21
N ASN A 198 17.01 -17.10 1.02
CA ASN A 198 17.89 -16.24 1.80
C ASN A 198 19.24 -16.92 2.07
N ASN A 199 19.22 -18.17 2.55
CA ASN A 199 20.44 -18.96 2.74
C ASN A 199 21.26 -19.13 1.46
N TYR A 200 20.60 -19.20 0.30
CA TYR A 200 21.29 -19.29 -0.98
C TYR A 200 21.91 -17.95 -1.38
N ALA A 201 21.18 -16.85 -1.24
CA ALA A 201 21.66 -15.49 -1.50
C ALA A 201 22.86 -15.16 -0.60
N ASP A 202 22.78 -15.44 0.69
CA ASP A 202 23.86 -15.23 1.66
C ASP A 202 25.12 -16.04 1.29
N LYS A 203 24.95 -17.29 0.86
CA LYS A 203 26.08 -18.12 0.42
C LYS A 203 26.75 -17.58 -0.84
N ILE A 204 25.99 -17.07 -1.79
CA ILE A 204 26.54 -16.50 -3.02
C ILE A 204 27.27 -15.18 -2.75
N ASN A 205 26.76 -14.39 -1.81
CA ASN A 205 27.26 -13.06 -1.47
C ASN A 205 28.30 -13.05 -0.34
N SER A 206 28.53 -14.16 0.35
CA SER A 206 29.57 -14.28 1.38
C SER A 206 30.95 -14.56 0.76
N GLU A 207 32.00 -14.15 1.49
CA GLU A 207 33.38 -14.41 1.09
C GLU A 207 33.68 -15.91 1.03
N TRP A 208 34.27 -16.34 -0.08
CA TRP A 208 34.63 -17.74 -0.26
C TRP A 208 35.94 -18.08 0.44
N LYS A 209 35.87 -18.72 1.60
CA LYS A 209 37.04 -19.16 2.39
C LYS A 209 38.00 -17.99 2.63
N SER A 210 39.23 -18.07 2.10
CA SER A 210 40.29 -17.07 2.27
C SER A 210 40.57 -16.29 0.99
N THR A 211 39.68 -16.32 0.00
CA THR A 211 39.92 -15.66 -1.30
C THR A 211 39.62 -14.18 -1.31
N LYS A 212 38.97 -13.63 -0.26
CA LYS A 212 38.43 -12.25 -0.20
C LYS A 212 37.43 -11.89 -1.31
N TYR A 213 37.00 -12.87 -2.10
CA TYR A 213 36.03 -12.70 -3.18
C TYR A 213 34.77 -13.49 -2.86
N THR A 214 33.62 -12.95 -3.24
CA THR A 214 32.34 -13.66 -3.12
C THR A 214 32.22 -14.72 -4.21
N LEU A 215 31.39 -15.75 -3.98
CA LEU A 215 31.08 -16.75 -5.01
C LEU A 215 30.50 -16.09 -6.27
N HIS A 216 29.65 -15.07 -6.11
CA HIS A 216 29.16 -14.24 -7.21
C HIS A 216 30.32 -13.65 -8.03
N GLN A 217 31.26 -12.95 -7.39
CA GLN A 217 32.41 -12.33 -8.07
C GLN A 217 33.28 -13.35 -8.80
N ILE A 218 33.51 -14.51 -8.19
CA ILE A 218 34.29 -15.60 -8.80
C ILE A 218 33.58 -16.11 -10.06
N PHE A 219 32.27 -16.40 -9.99
CA PHE A 219 31.52 -16.89 -11.15
C PHE A 219 31.40 -15.85 -12.25
N THR A 220 31.12 -14.59 -11.93
CA THR A 220 31.04 -13.50 -12.91
C THR A 220 32.39 -13.30 -13.60
N THR A 221 33.48 -13.35 -12.83
CA THR A 221 34.85 -13.22 -13.37
C THR A 221 35.20 -14.41 -14.28
N ALA A 222 34.89 -15.64 -13.85
CA ALA A 222 35.11 -16.83 -14.66
C ALA A 222 34.28 -16.82 -15.96
N ALA A 223 33.03 -16.39 -15.91
CA ALA A 223 32.17 -16.24 -17.10
C ALA A 223 32.75 -15.20 -18.07
N ARG A 224 33.19 -14.05 -17.55
CA ARG A 224 33.82 -12.99 -18.37
C ARG A 224 35.11 -13.48 -19.05
N TYR A 225 35.96 -14.20 -18.33
CA TYR A 225 37.18 -14.78 -18.91
C TYR A 225 36.87 -15.86 -19.95
N LYS A 226 35.81 -16.65 -19.75
CA LYS A 226 35.38 -17.65 -20.73
C LYS A 226 34.94 -16.98 -22.04
N GLU A 227 34.19 -15.89 -21.97
CA GLU A 227 33.77 -15.10 -23.14
C GLU A 227 34.96 -14.47 -23.87
N LEU A 228 35.89 -13.84 -23.13
CA LEU A 228 37.12 -13.26 -23.69
C LEU A 228 37.97 -14.31 -24.40
N LEU A 229 38.18 -15.46 -23.76
CA LEU A 229 38.93 -16.56 -24.36
C LEU A 229 38.23 -17.13 -25.60
N THR A 230 36.89 -17.20 -25.67
CA THR A 230 36.21 -17.59 -26.91
C THR A 230 36.35 -16.54 -28.02
N HIS A 231 36.35 -15.24 -27.71
CA HIS A 231 36.52 -14.19 -28.70
C HIS A 231 37.96 -14.12 -29.23
N ASP A 232 38.96 -14.08 -28.33
CA ASP A 232 40.38 -14.04 -28.71
C ASP A 232 40.80 -15.33 -29.44
N PHE A 233 40.23 -16.48 -29.08
CA PHE A 233 40.52 -17.75 -29.75
C PHE A 233 39.85 -17.86 -31.12
N LEU A 234 38.71 -17.19 -31.34
CA LEU A 234 38.09 -17.09 -32.67
C LEU A 234 38.87 -16.11 -33.58
N GLU A 235 39.31 -14.95 -33.06
CA GLU A 235 40.16 -14.02 -33.81
C GLU A 235 41.55 -14.60 -34.15
N ALA A 236 42.09 -15.48 -33.28
CA ALA A 236 43.35 -16.18 -33.53
C ALA A 236 43.24 -17.36 -34.52
N ILE A 237 42.02 -17.81 -34.86
CA ILE A 237 41.77 -18.86 -35.86
C ILE A 237 41.45 -18.25 -37.23
N GLU A 238 40.95 -17.01 -37.28
CA GLU A 238 40.65 -16.29 -38.53
C GLU A 238 41.85 -15.54 -39.16
N ASN A 239 43.01 -15.48 -38.48
CA ASN A 239 44.30 -15.01 -39.04
C ASN A 239 45.26 -16.17 -39.33
#